data_AF-A0A0P0GJW4-F1
#
_entry.id   AF-A0A0P0GJW4-F1
#
_cell.length_a   1.000
_cell.length_b   1.000
_cell.length_c   1.000
_cell.angle_alpha   90.00
_cell.angle_beta   90.00
_cell.angle_gamma   90.00
#
_symmetry.space_group_name_H-M   'P 1'
#
loop_
_entity.id
_entity.type
_entity.pdbx_description
1 polymer ?
#
loop_
_entity_poly.entity_id
_entity_poly.type
_entity_poly.pdbx_seq_one_letter_code
_entity_poly.pdbx_strand_id
1 'polypeptide(L)'
;MGIEKKIDVNSFPKQYSVEESQMGGIGRKVEVCFFYKAENTIPGVIIRDDRELPFRTIIRLCDGRIILATECQYRALPDVDEEVVKRFTFK
;
A
#
# COMPACT_ATOMS: atom_id res chain seq x y z
N MET A 1 3.17 -23.88 4.69
CA MET A 1 4.56 -23.43 4.42
C MET A 1 4.73 -23.42 2.90
N GLY A 2 4.39 -22.30 2.26
CA GLY A 2 4.27 -22.20 0.79
C GLY A 2 5.41 -21.38 0.20
N ILE A 3 5.89 -21.78 -0.97
CA ILE A 3 6.92 -21.10 -1.75
C ILE A 3 6.56 -19.61 -1.86
N GLU A 4 7.34 -18.74 -1.24
CA GLU A 4 7.34 -17.33 -1.63
C GLU A 4 7.80 -17.29 -3.08
N LYS A 5 6.89 -16.97 -4.01
CA LYS A 5 7.29 -16.61 -5.38
C LYS A 5 8.25 -15.43 -5.24
N LYS A 6 9.53 -15.68 -5.51
CA LYS A 6 10.56 -14.64 -5.48
C LYS A 6 10.25 -13.64 -6.57
N ILE A 7 10.25 -12.37 -6.22
CA ILE A 7 10.32 -11.30 -7.23
C ILE A 7 11.68 -11.40 -7.92
N ASP A 8 11.68 -11.25 -9.23
CA ASP A 8 12.90 -11.22 -10.05
C ASP A 8 12.89 -9.97 -10.91
N VAL A 9 14.02 -9.62 -11.53
CA VAL A 9 14.16 -8.45 -12.41
C VAL A 9 13.08 -8.43 -13.50
N ASN A 10 12.67 -9.60 -13.99
CA ASN A 10 11.66 -9.74 -15.05
C ASN A 10 10.26 -10.11 -14.52
N SER A 11 10.12 -10.38 -13.23
CA SER A 11 8.87 -10.87 -12.65
C SER A 11 8.54 -10.08 -11.39
N PHE A 12 7.70 -9.07 -11.59
CA PHE A 12 7.15 -8.25 -10.53
C PHE A 12 5.65 -8.55 -10.39
N PRO A 13 5.11 -8.66 -9.16
CA PRO A 13 3.70 -8.98 -8.95
C PRO A 13 2.82 -7.88 -9.54
N LYS A 14 1.68 -8.27 -10.10
CA LYS A 14 0.66 -7.30 -10.49
C LYS A 14 0.21 -6.52 -9.26
N GLN A 15 0.06 -5.21 -9.41
CA GLN A 15 -0.35 -4.34 -8.32
C GLN A 15 -1.80 -3.89 -8.53
N TYR A 16 -2.50 -3.61 -7.43
CA TYR A 16 -3.84 -3.03 -7.51
C TYR A 16 -3.78 -1.58 -7.98
N SER A 17 -4.65 -1.25 -8.93
CA SER A 17 -4.95 0.13 -9.29
C SER A 17 -6.01 0.70 -8.34
N VAL A 18 -5.99 2.01 -8.12
CA VAL A 18 -7.05 2.71 -7.35
C VAL A 18 -8.43 2.57 -7.97
N GLU A 19 -8.53 2.30 -9.26
CA GLU A 19 -9.79 2.06 -9.98
C GLU A 19 -10.34 0.66 -9.72
N GLU A 20 -9.45 -0.32 -9.52
CA GLU A 20 -9.81 -1.73 -9.34
C GLU A 20 -10.20 -2.06 -7.89
N SER A 21 -9.72 -1.27 -6.91
CA SER A 21 -9.97 -1.51 -5.50
C SER A 21 -10.36 -0.21 -4.77
N GLN A 22 -11.56 -0.22 -4.19
CA GLN A 22 -12.02 0.87 -3.31
C GLN A 22 -11.30 0.84 -1.95
N MET A 23 -10.69 -0.29 -1.59
CA MET A 23 -10.03 -0.49 -0.29
C MET A 23 -8.51 -0.51 -0.38
N GLY A 24 -7.93 -0.35 -1.57
CA GLY A 24 -6.50 -0.45 -1.82
C GLY A 24 -6.08 0.24 -3.10
N GLY A 25 -4.88 -0.09 -3.55
CA GLY A 25 -4.28 0.44 -4.77
C GLY A 25 -3.23 1.54 -4.54
N ILE A 26 -2.28 1.59 -5.46
CA ILE A 26 -1.17 2.55 -5.43
C ILE A 26 -1.71 3.97 -5.50
N GLY A 27 -1.27 4.85 -4.61
CA GLY A 27 -1.72 6.23 -4.51
C GLY A 27 -2.97 6.44 -3.66
N ARG A 28 -3.61 5.36 -3.16
CA ARG A 28 -4.72 5.50 -2.21
C ARG A 28 -4.25 6.14 -0.91
N LYS A 29 -4.94 7.19 -0.47
CA LYS A 29 -4.68 7.79 0.85
C LYS A 29 -5.25 6.89 1.94
N VAL A 30 -4.51 6.77 3.03
CA VAL A 30 -4.88 5.92 4.17
C VAL A 30 -4.64 6.64 5.49
N GLU A 31 -5.40 6.28 6.51
CA GLU A 31 -5.11 6.63 7.90
C GLU A 31 -4.59 5.41 8.61
N VAL A 32 -3.40 5.51 9.20
CA VAL A 32 -2.72 4.41 9.87
C VAL A 32 -2.79 4.61 11.38
N CYS A 33 -3.12 3.56 12.12
CA CYS A 33 -2.95 3.51 13.57
C CYS A 33 -2.09 2.30 13.98
N PHE A 34 -1.44 2.43 15.13
CA PHE A 34 -0.59 1.40 15.71
C PHE A 34 -1.22 0.87 17.00
N PHE A 35 -1.09 -0.43 17.25
CA PHE A 35 -1.64 -1.10 18.44
C PHE A 35 -3.15 -0.85 18.64
N TYR A 36 -3.92 -0.73 17.56
CA TYR A 36 -5.36 -0.42 17.60
C TYR A 36 -5.73 0.89 18.31
N LYS A 37 -4.77 1.81 18.52
CA LYS A 37 -5.02 3.12 19.13
C LYS A 37 -5.55 4.09 18.07
N ALA A 38 -6.85 3.99 17.77
CA ALA A 38 -7.53 4.82 16.77
C ALA A 38 -7.55 6.33 17.10
N GLU A 39 -7.19 6.72 18.32
CA GLU A 39 -7.06 8.12 18.74
C GLU A 39 -5.86 8.84 18.11
N ASN A 40 -4.83 8.09 17.69
CA ASN A 40 -3.61 8.62 17.09
C ASN A 40 -3.41 8.04 15.69
N THR A 41 -4.19 8.53 14.73
CA THR A 41 -4.00 8.19 13.32
C THR A 41 -2.96 9.08 12.66
N ILE A 42 -2.14 8.48 11.80
CA ILE A 42 -1.16 9.16 10.96
C ILE A 42 -1.58 8.97 9.52
N PRO A 43 -1.78 10.05 8.74
CA PRO A 43 -2.11 9.92 7.34
C PRO A 43 -0.91 9.38 6.55
N GLY A 44 -1.20 8.60 5.52
CA GLY A 44 -0.21 8.01 4.63
C GLY A 44 -0.79 7.73 3.25
N VAL A 45 0.05 7.20 2.37
CA VAL A 45 -0.30 6.83 1.00
C VAL A 45 0.27 5.45 0.69
N ILE A 46 -0.53 4.59 0.08
CA ILE A 46 -0.09 3.29 -0.40
C ILE A 46 0.86 3.49 -1.59
N ILE A 47 2.07 2.96 -1.51
CA ILE A 47 3.08 3.06 -2.59
C ILE A 47 3.32 1.73 -3.31
N ARG A 48 2.80 0.63 -2.75
CA ARG A 48 2.83 -0.71 -3.33
C ARG A 48 1.68 -1.52 -2.75
N ASP A 49 0.94 -2.20 -3.59
CA ASP A 49 -0.16 -3.07 -3.19
C ASP A 49 -0.24 -4.29 -4.11
N ASP A 50 0.36 -5.40 -3.70
CA ASP A 50 0.48 -6.58 -4.56
C ASP A 50 -0.84 -7.37 -4.60
N ARG A 51 -1.38 -7.57 -5.81
CA ARG A 51 -2.54 -8.42 -6.09
C ARG A 51 -2.20 -9.90 -6.22
N GLU A 52 -0.93 -10.20 -6.42
CA GLU A 52 -0.40 -11.56 -6.52
C GLU A 52 0.65 -11.79 -5.41
N LEU A 53 1.09 -13.03 -5.23
CA LEU A 53 2.17 -13.36 -4.29
C LEU A 53 3.38 -12.44 -4.55
N PRO A 54 3.93 -11.78 -3.51
CA PRO A 54 3.82 -12.10 -2.08
C PRO A 54 2.69 -11.38 -1.29
N PHE A 55 1.73 -10.72 -1.95
CA PHE A 55 0.63 -9.97 -1.31
C PHE A 55 1.15 -8.92 -0.30
N ARG A 56 2.21 -8.20 -0.66
CA ARG A 56 2.79 -7.16 0.19
C ARG A 56 2.15 -5.81 -0.14
N THR A 57 1.73 -5.13 0.91
CA THR A 57 1.26 -3.75 0.84
C THR A 57 2.20 -2.88 1.67
N ILE A 58 2.71 -1.81 1.04
CA ILE A 58 3.64 -0.86 1.64
C ILE A 58 2.99 0.51 1.66
N ILE A 59 3.06 1.16 2.82
CA ILE A 59 2.45 2.44 3.09
C ILE A 59 3.55 3.44 3.46
N ARG A 60 3.53 4.61 2.83
CA ARG A 60 4.37 5.74 3.19
C ARG A 60 3.56 6.72 4.04
N LEU A 61 3.99 6.96 5.26
CA LEU A 61 3.38 7.93 6.16
C LEU A 61 3.80 9.37 5.78
N CYS A 62 2.99 10.35 6.18
CA CYS A 62 3.26 11.77 5.94
C CYS A 62 4.56 12.26 6.61
N ASP A 63 4.98 11.61 7.70
CA ASP A 63 6.22 11.90 8.41
C ASP A 63 7.47 11.32 7.73
N GLY A 64 7.30 10.65 6.58
CA GLY A 64 8.38 10.07 5.80
C GLY A 64 8.72 8.62 6.14
N ARG A 65 8.13 8.04 7.19
CA ARG A 65 8.31 6.61 7.51
C ARG A 65 7.64 5.74 6.45
N ILE A 66 8.22 4.57 6.20
CA ILE A 66 7.68 3.55 5.31
C ILE A 66 7.45 2.31 6.15
N ILE A 67 6.23 1.78 6.11
CA ILE A 67 5.79 0.65 6.92
C ILE A 67 5.10 -0.39 6.05
N LEU A 68 5.06 -1.62 6.54
CA LEU A 68 4.26 -2.69 5.97
C LEU A 68 2.84 -2.63 6.54
N ALA A 69 1.85 -2.96 5.71
CA ALA A 69 0.47 -3.15 6.14
C ALA A 69 0.33 -4.17 7.29
N THR A 70 1.26 -5.14 7.40
CA THR A 70 1.29 -6.13 8.48
C THR A 70 1.77 -5.58 9.83
N GLU A 71 2.37 -4.39 9.86
CA GLU A 71 2.90 -3.76 11.07
C GLU A 71 1.91 -2.78 11.72
N CYS A 72 0.78 -2.53 11.07
CA CYS A 72 -0.20 -1.51 11.47
C CYS A 72 -1.64 -1.92 11.16
N GLN A 73 -2.59 -1.13 11.63
CA GLN A 73 -3.95 -1.14 11.14
C GLN A 73 -4.15 0.15 10.32
N TYR A 74 -4.87 0.08 9.21
CA TYR A 74 -5.13 1.26 8.41
C TYR A 74 -6.53 1.26 7.80
N ARG A 75 -7.02 2.45 7.50
CA ARG A 75 -8.29 2.68 6.82
C ARG A 75 -8.04 3.38 5.49
N ALA A 76 -8.57 2.83 4.41
CA ALA A 76 -8.56 3.49 3.10
C ALA A 76 -9.53 4.68 3.08
N LEU A 77 -9.06 5.81 2.55
CA LEU A 77 -9.85 7.01 2.31
C LEU A 77 -10.29 7.06 0.83
N PRO A 78 -11.39 7.77 0.51
CA PRO A 78 -11.82 7.93 -0.87
C PRO A 78 -10.81 8.70 -1.73
N ASP A 79 -9.99 9.54 -1.11
CA ASP A 79 -8.99 10.36 -1.78
C ASP A 79 -7.82 9.55 -2.37
N VAL A 80 -7.33 10.03 -3.51
CA VAL A 80 -6.21 9.46 -4.25
C VAL A 80 -5.15 10.53 -4.48
N ASP A 81 -3.89 10.13 -4.33
CA ASP A 81 -2.72 10.91 -4.66
C ASP A 81 -2.22 10.53 -6.07
N GLU A 82 -2.60 11.33 -7.07
CA GLU A 82 -2.28 11.07 -8.47
C GLU A 82 -0.79 11.15 -8.78
N GLU A 83 0.00 11.89 -8.00
CA GLU A 83 1.46 11.97 -8.18
C GLU A 83 2.11 10.64 -7.80
N VAL A 84 1.65 10.04 -6.69
CA VAL A 84 2.09 8.72 -6.27
C VAL A 84 1.66 7.66 -7.27
N VAL A 85 0.42 7.70 -7.79
CA VAL A 85 -0.03 6.80 -8.87
C VAL A 85 0.94 6.89 -10.05
N LYS A 86 1.19 8.09 -10.58
CA LYS A 86 2.04 8.26 -11.76
C LYS A 86 3.48 7.81 -11.55
N ARG A 87 3.99 7.94 -10.33
CA ARG A 87 5.39 7.63 -10.00
C ARG A 87 5.62 6.14 -9.71
N PHE A 88 4.63 5.46 -9.13
CA PHE A 88 4.78 4.09 -8.65
C PHE A 88 3.99 3.06 -9.47
N THR A 89 3.08 3.49 -10.35
CA THR A 89 2.44 2.60 -11.34
C THR A 89 3.40 2.34 -12.50
N PHE A 90 3.68 1.07 -12.76
CA PHE A 90 4.46 0.64 -13.93
C PHE A 90 3.68 0.93 -15.23
N LYS A 91 4.37 1.45 -16.25
CA LYS A 91 3.84 1.56 -17.62
C LYS A 91 4.17 0.31 -18.42
#